data_AF-A0A6P0RPP9-F1
#
_entry.id   AF-A0A6P0RPP9-F1
#
_cell.length_a   1.000
_cell.length_b   1.000
_cell.length_c   1.000
_cell.angle_alpha   90.00
_cell.angle_beta   90.00
_cell.angle_gamma   90.00
#
_symmetry.space_group_name_H-M   'P 1'
#
loop_
_entity.id
_entity.type
_entity.pdbx_description
1 polymer ?
#
loop_
_entity_poly.entity_id
_entity_poly.type
_entity_poly.pdbx_seq_one_letter_code
_entity_poly.pdbx_strand_id
1 'polypeptide(L)'
;LNLELTPIYAIEPGGSFSEQAYHNLISALKGQIKPEDDLEYISRVSIPGVLTGKSVRLFSGQVVPVIVPEVRGMYEWNVNQLVSMAVEAAKTATPQAQGSTPPAQTNEQEEATRASLKEFLNRMYYEFRNLGQTSHDRALNFAATNAFQAAQALTEATGKGMQLASIETEKSPICRMDSDCWDVKLKFFDPENDRRAKKIFRFTVDVSDLMPVTIGQMRTWSMSN
;
A
#
# COMPACT_ATOMS: atom_id res chain seq x y z
N LEU A 1 -10.28 11.68 -9.88
CA LEU A 1 -9.59 11.10 -8.72
C LEU A 1 -9.75 12.05 -7.55
N ASN A 2 -10.36 11.56 -6.49
CA ASN A 2 -10.48 12.28 -5.25
C ASN A 2 -9.54 11.65 -4.24
N LEU A 3 -8.85 12.49 -3.47
CA LEU A 3 -8.21 12.05 -2.24
C LEU A 3 -9.13 12.47 -1.10
N GLU A 4 -9.74 11.48 -0.44
CA GLU A 4 -10.90 11.71 0.42
C GLU A 4 -12.01 12.44 -0.36
N LEU A 5 -12.46 13.58 0.16
CA LEU A 5 -13.48 14.43 -0.45
C LEU A 5 -12.90 15.55 -1.32
N THR A 6 -11.58 15.56 -1.56
CA THR A 6 -10.91 16.60 -2.35
C THR A 6 -10.57 16.09 -3.74
N PRO A 7 -11.16 16.67 -4.81
CA PRO A 7 -10.76 16.38 -6.18
C PRO A 7 -9.33 16.85 -6.42
N ILE A 8 -8.45 15.92 -6.82
CA ILE A 8 -7.02 16.22 -7.08
C ILE A 8 -6.66 16.11 -8.57
N TYR A 9 -7.32 15.22 -9.32
CA TYR A 9 -7.10 15.05 -10.75
C TYR A 9 -8.40 14.70 -11.48
N ALA A 10 -8.54 15.17 -12.71
CA ALA A 10 -9.45 14.58 -13.68
C ALA A 10 -8.72 13.47 -14.45
N ILE A 11 -9.40 12.36 -14.70
CA ILE A 11 -8.82 11.21 -15.41
C ILE A 11 -9.45 11.18 -16.80
N GLU A 12 -8.63 11.32 -17.83
CA GLU A 12 -9.04 11.26 -19.24
C GLU A 12 -8.29 10.09 -19.90
N PRO A 13 -8.88 8.87 -19.91
CA PRO A 13 -8.32 7.77 -20.67
C PRO A 13 -8.06 8.12 -22.13
N GLY A 14 -6.82 7.91 -22.58
CA GLY A 14 -6.38 8.20 -23.94
C GLY A 14 -5.63 7.02 -24.56
N GLY A 15 -5.42 7.08 -25.88
CA GLY A 15 -4.69 6.06 -26.62
C GLY A 15 -5.46 4.74 -26.81
N SER A 16 -4.72 3.69 -27.21
CA SER A 16 -5.28 2.41 -27.63
C SER A 16 -5.91 1.58 -26.51
N PHE A 17 -5.60 1.87 -25.25
CA PHE A 17 -6.13 1.16 -24.08
C PHE A 17 -7.21 1.96 -23.32
N SER A 18 -7.76 3.00 -23.94
CA SER A 18 -8.77 3.88 -23.32
C SER A 18 -10.01 3.11 -22.85
N GLU A 19 -10.50 2.15 -23.64
CA GLU A 19 -11.63 1.29 -23.26
C GLU A 19 -11.36 0.53 -21.96
N GLN A 20 -10.18 -0.11 -21.85
CA GLN A 20 -9.80 -0.86 -20.66
C GLN A 20 -9.64 0.05 -19.44
N ALA A 21 -9.06 1.24 -19.62
CA ALA A 21 -8.98 2.23 -18.55
C ALA A 21 -10.38 2.64 -18.05
N TYR A 22 -11.34 2.91 -18.95
CA TYR A 22 -12.73 3.18 -18.55
C TYR A 22 -13.37 1.99 -17.84
N HIS A 23 -13.12 0.77 -18.31
CA HIS A 23 -13.61 -0.45 -17.65
C HIS A 23 -13.12 -0.53 -16.19
N ASN A 24 -11.82 -0.32 -15.96
CA ASN A 24 -11.24 -0.31 -14.61
C ASN A 24 -11.83 0.83 -13.77
N LEU A 25 -11.97 2.05 -14.30
CA LEU A 25 -12.59 3.16 -13.56
C LEU A 25 -14.04 2.85 -13.14
N ILE A 26 -14.81 2.21 -14.02
CA ILE A 26 -16.19 1.79 -13.73
C ILE A 26 -16.19 0.66 -12.70
N SER A 27 -15.26 -0.31 -12.79
CA SER A 27 -15.07 -1.37 -11.78
C SER A 27 -14.83 -0.76 -10.40
N ALA A 28 -13.83 0.12 -10.28
CA ALA A 28 -13.53 0.85 -9.06
C ALA A 28 -14.75 1.57 -8.48
N LEU A 29 -15.50 2.31 -9.31
CA LEU A 29 -16.70 3.03 -8.85
C LEU A 29 -17.81 2.09 -8.38
N LYS A 30 -18.05 0.98 -9.09
CA LYS A 30 -19.03 -0.03 -8.69
C LYS A 30 -18.64 -0.71 -7.37
N GLY A 31 -17.36 -1.02 -7.18
CA GLY A 31 -16.88 -1.61 -5.94
C GLY A 31 -16.97 -0.65 -4.75
N GLN A 32 -16.77 0.65 -4.96
CA GLN A 32 -16.84 1.66 -3.88
C GLN A 32 -18.24 1.81 -3.27
N ILE A 33 -19.30 1.51 -4.03
CA ILE A 33 -20.69 1.60 -3.55
C ILE A 33 -21.20 0.28 -2.96
N LYS A 34 -20.41 -0.79 -3.02
CA LYS A 34 -20.79 -2.06 -2.39
C LYS A 34 -20.72 -1.95 -0.85
N PRO A 35 -21.48 -2.77 -0.13
CA PRO A 35 -21.30 -2.95 1.32
C PRO A 35 -19.87 -3.38 1.68
N GLU A 36 -19.35 -2.98 2.85
CA GLU A 36 -17.96 -3.28 3.25
C GLU A 36 -17.66 -4.79 3.40
N ASP A 37 -18.70 -5.60 3.58
CA ASP A 37 -18.65 -7.06 3.69
C ASP A 37 -18.74 -7.77 2.32
N ASP A 38 -19.02 -7.05 1.23
CA ASP A 38 -19.02 -7.59 -0.12
C ASP A 38 -17.59 -7.91 -0.58
N LEU A 39 -17.42 -9.04 -1.26
CA LEU A 39 -16.13 -9.43 -1.83
C LEU A 39 -15.65 -8.48 -2.94
N GLU A 40 -16.58 -7.84 -3.63
CA GLU A 40 -16.29 -6.85 -4.68
C GLU A 40 -16.14 -5.43 -4.10
N TYR A 41 -16.17 -5.25 -2.79
CA TYR A 41 -15.98 -3.94 -2.17
C TYR A 41 -14.59 -3.37 -2.43
N ILE A 42 -14.54 -2.13 -2.92
CA ILE A 42 -13.28 -1.44 -3.22
C ILE A 42 -13.15 -0.24 -2.30
N SER A 43 -12.12 -0.28 -1.47
CA SER A 43 -11.83 0.73 -0.45
C SER A 43 -10.66 1.64 -0.82
N ARG A 44 -9.75 1.16 -1.69
CA ARG A 44 -8.53 1.89 -2.10
C ARG A 44 -8.27 1.64 -3.58
N VAL A 45 -7.65 2.62 -4.24
CA VAL A 45 -7.22 2.53 -5.64
C VAL A 45 -5.83 3.13 -5.82
N SER A 46 -5.10 2.64 -6.81
CA SER A 46 -3.88 3.26 -7.34
C SER A 46 -4.13 3.58 -8.80
N ILE A 47 -3.78 4.80 -9.22
CA ILE A 47 -3.95 5.24 -10.60
C ILE A 47 -2.70 6.03 -11.01
N PRO A 48 -1.67 5.36 -11.56
CA PRO A 48 -0.57 6.05 -12.19
C PRO A 48 -1.06 6.72 -13.46
N GLY A 49 -0.47 7.87 -13.78
CA GLY A 49 -0.83 8.59 -14.99
C GLY A 49 0.12 9.74 -15.28
N VAL A 50 0.09 10.20 -16.53
CA VAL A 50 0.90 11.32 -17.02
C VAL A 50 0.06 12.58 -17.03
N LEU A 51 0.60 13.68 -16.51
CA LEU A 51 0.00 15.00 -16.63
C LEU A 51 -0.05 15.43 -18.09
N THR A 52 -1.23 15.81 -18.56
CA THR A 52 -1.44 16.22 -19.96
C THR A 52 -1.07 17.68 -20.23
N GLY A 53 -0.80 18.47 -19.18
CA GLY A 53 -0.73 19.93 -19.25
C GLY A 53 -2.08 20.63 -19.38
N LYS A 54 -3.18 19.89 -19.57
CA LYS A 54 -4.55 20.41 -19.58
C LYS A 54 -5.10 20.47 -18.16
N SER A 55 -6.09 21.34 -17.97
CA SER A 55 -6.93 21.40 -16.78
C SER A 55 -8.40 21.43 -17.17
N VAL A 56 -9.26 20.91 -16.30
CA VAL A 56 -10.71 20.97 -16.47
C VAL A 56 -11.35 21.69 -15.29
N ARG A 57 -12.38 22.50 -15.57
CA ARG A 57 -13.22 23.12 -14.53
C ARG A 57 -14.35 22.16 -14.19
N LEU A 58 -14.41 21.73 -12.94
CA LEU A 58 -15.49 20.91 -12.40
C LEU A 58 -16.77 21.75 -12.24
N PHE A 59 -17.92 21.08 -12.08
CA PHE A 59 -19.20 21.74 -11.84
C PHE A 59 -19.16 22.66 -10.60
N SER A 60 -18.39 22.29 -9.57
CA SER A 60 -18.15 23.11 -8.38
C SER A 60 -17.37 24.41 -8.65
N GLY A 61 -16.84 24.61 -9.86
CA GLY A 61 -15.97 25.72 -10.24
C GLY A 61 -14.48 25.47 -9.97
N GLN A 62 -14.13 24.43 -9.21
CA GLN A 62 -12.74 24.02 -8.96
C GLN A 62 -12.06 23.61 -10.28
N VAL A 63 -10.82 24.05 -10.47
CA VAL A 63 -10.01 23.67 -11.63
C VAL A 63 -9.00 22.63 -11.18
N VAL A 64 -8.97 21.47 -11.86
CA VAL A 64 -8.05 20.37 -11.55
C VAL A 64 -7.26 19.95 -12.79
N PRO A 65 -6.00 19.53 -12.64
CA PRO A 65 -5.20 19.01 -13.73
C PRO A 65 -5.75 17.67 -14.27
N VAL A 66 -5.54 17.43 -15.56
CA VAL A 66 -5.97 16.21 -16.26
C VAL A 66 -4.80 15.26 -16.41
N ILE A 67 -5.00 13.98 -16.04
CA ILE A 67 -4.06 12.89 -16.25
C ILE A 67 -4.59 11.88 -17.27
N VAL A 68 -3.67 11.29 -18.04
CA VAL A 68 -3.93 10.05 -18.80
C VAL A 68 -3.44 8.87 -17.97
N PRO A 69 -4.30 7.93 -17.58
CA PRO A 69 -3.93 6.81 -16.72
C PRO A 69 -3.12 5.75 -17.48
N GLU A 70 -2.20 5.08 -16.78
CA GLU A 70 -1.52 3.87 -17.24
C GLU A 70 -2.22 2.64 -16.68
N VAL A 71 -2.88 1.89 -17.57
CA VAL A 71 -3.76 0.77 -17.22
C VAL A 71 -3.04 -0.29 -16.40
N ARG A 72 -1.76 -0.56 -16.69
CA ARG A 72 -1.00 -1.63 -16.03
C ARG A 72 -0.79 -1.43 -14.53
N GLY A 73 -0.87 -0.19 -14.05
CA GLY A 73 -0.71 0.11 -12.62
C GLY A 73 -1.99 0.57 -11.93
N MET A 74 -3.12 0.44 -12.63
CA MET A 74 -4.42 0.63 -12.01
C MET A 74 -4.72 -0.59 -11.14
N TYR A 75 -4.78 -0.37 -9.83
CA TYR A 75 -5.09 -1.41 -8.85
C TYR A 75 -6.25 -0.99 -7.97
N GLU A 76 -7.02 -1.98 -7.54
CA GLU A 76 -8.20 -1.87 -6.71
C GLU A 76 -8.02 -2.80 -5.51
N TRP A 77 -8.34 -2.32 -4.30
CA TRP A 77 -8.17 -3.13 -3.09
C TRP A 77 -9.38 -3.10 -2.17
N ASN A 78 -9.70 -4.30 -1.69
CA ASN A 78 -10.53 -4.52 -0.51
C ASN A 78 -9.62 -4.74 0.71
N VAL A 79 -9.50 -3.74 1.59
CA VAL A 79 -8.65 -3.86 2.79
C VAL A 79 -9.09 -5.03 3.68
N ASN A 80 -10.40 -5.30 3.80
CA ASN A 80 -10.90 -6.41 4.62
C ASN A 80 -10.46 -7.77 4.06
N GLN A 81 -10.42 -7.94 2.74
CA GLN A 81 -9.89 -9.16 2.10
C GLN A 81 -8.39 -9.29 2.28
N LEU A 82 -7.62 -8.20 2.08
CA LEU A 82 -6.16 -8.24 2.26
C LEU A 82 -5.80 -8.66 3.70
N VAL A 83 -6.51 -8.13 4.68
CA VAL A 83 -6.34 -8.54 6.08
C VAL A 83 -6.64 -10.02 6.27
N SER A 84 -7.75 -10.50 5.68
CA SER A 84 -8.14 -11.91 5.78
C SER A 84 -7.11 -12.84 5.14
N MET A 85 -6.61 -12.51 3.95
CA MET A 85 -5.56 -13.25 3.26
C MET A 85 -4.25 -13.29 4.04
N ALA A 86 -3.86 -12.18 4.64
CA ALA A 86 -2.64 -12.09 5.43
C ALA A 86 -2.72 -12.88 6.74
N VAL A 87 -3.89 -12.91 7.38
CA VAL A 87 -4.16 -13.74 8.57
C VAL A 87 -4.11 -15.23 8.20
N GLU A 88 -4.74 -15.65 7.10
CA GLU A 88 -4.67 -17.04 6.61
C GLU A 88 -3.24 -17.45 6.22
N ALA A 89 -2.48 -16.55 5.60
CA ALA A 89 -1.08 -16.78 5.30
C ALA A 89 -0.22 -16.93 6.58
N ALA A 90 -0.53 -16.20 7.65
CA ALA A 90 0.13 -16.34 8.95
C ALA A 90 -0.02 -17.77 9.51
N LYS A 91 -1.25 -18.31 9.41
CA LYS A 91 -1.59 -19.65 9.89
C LYS A 91 -0.75 -20.71 9.16
N THR A 92 -0.59 -20.58 7.85
CA THR A 92 0.14 -21.54 7.01
C THR A 92 1.66 -21.41 7.08
N ALA A 93 2.19 -20.22 7.37
CA ALA A 93 3.64 -19.96 7.48
C ALA A 93 4.26 -20.38 8.83
N THR A 94 3.44 -20.76 9.81
CA THR A 94 3.94 -21.29 11.09
C THR A 94 4.55 -22.67 10.84
N PRO A 95 5.86 -22.89 11.05
CA PRO A 95 6.48 -24.17 10.77
C PRO A 95 5.79 -25.28 11.56
N GLN A 96 5.36 -26.33 10.85
CA GLN A 96 5.04 -27.61 11.47
C GLN A 96 6.30 -28.10 12.21
N ALA A 97 6.41 -27.78 13.50
CA ALA A 97 7.31 -28.50 14.37
C ALA A 97 6.85 -29.96 14.36
N GLN A 98 7.67 -30.84 13.78
CA GLN A 98 7.40 -32.27 13.65
C GLN A 98 6.85 -32.82 14.98
N GLY A 99 5.58 -33.23 14.97
CA GLY A 99 4.92 -33.88 16.11
C GLY A 99 4.13 -32.98 17.07
N SER A 100 4.03 -31.67 16.83
CA SER A 100 3.18 -30.78 17.65
C SER A 100 2.06 -30.22 16.78
N THR A 101 0.81 -30.49 17.14
CA THR A 101 -0.34 -29.73 16.64
C THR A 101 -0.02 -28.23 16.77
N PRO A 102 -0.22 -27.38 15.75
CA PRO A 102 -0.07 -25.94 15.93
C PRO A 102 -0.86 -25.55 17.19
N PRO A 103 -0.32 -24.72 18.11
CA PRO A 103 -1.18 -24.14 19.12
C PRO A 103 -2.30 -23.45 18.34
N ALA A 104 -3.52 -23.95 18.50
CA ALA A 104 -4.67 -23.32 17.87
C ALA A 104 -4.64 -21.86 18.32
N GLN A 105 -4.38 -20.93 17.38
CA GLN A 105 -4.59 -19.53 17.68
C GLN A 105 -6.02 -19.42 18.17
N THR A 106 -6.21 -18.92 19.39
CA THR A 106 -7.55 -18.66 19.91
C THR A 106 -8.22 -17.65 18.97
N ASN A 107 -9.54 -17.74 18.82
CA ASN A 107 -10.30 -16.78 18.01
C ASN A 107 -9.96 -15.33 18.41
N GLU A 108 -9.70 -15.09 19.70
CA GLU A 108 -9.26 -13.80 20.25
C GLU A 108 -7.92 -13.31 19.67
N GLN A 109 -6.92 -14.19 19.53
CA GLN A 109 -5.62 -13.84 18.95
C GLN A 109 -5.73 -13.52 17.46
N GLU A 110 -6.61 -14.24 16.75
CA GLU A 110 -6.89 -13.97 15.35
C GLU A 110 -7.55 -12.60 15.16
N GLU A 111 -8.56 -12.29 15.98
CA GLU A 111 -9.24 -10.99 15.96
C GLU A 111 -8.28 -9.85 16.30
N ALA A 112 -7.41 -10.02 17.30
CA ALA A 112 -6.39 -9.03 17.64
C ALA A 112 -5.38 -8.80 16.48
N THR A 113 -4.97 -9.88 15.81
CA THR A 113 -4.08 -9.80 14.64
C THR A 113 -4.75 -9.10 13.47
N ARG A 114 -6.02 -9.43 13.21
CA ARG A 114 -6.87 -8.81 12.19
C ARG A 114 -7.04 -7.31 12.44
N ALA A 115 -7.33 -6.92 13.68
CA ALA A 115 -7.46 -5.53 14.08
C ALA A 115 -6.14 -4.76 13.90
N SER A 116 -5.03 -5.34 14.36
CA SER A 116 -3.69 -4.73 14.25
C SER A 116 -3.26 -4.54 12.80
N LEU A 117 -3.54 -5.51 11.93
CA LEU A 117 -3.21 -5.41 10.51
C LEU A 117 -4.10 -4.38 9.79
N LYS A 118 -5.40 -4.34 10.11
CA LYS A 118 -6.30 -3.31 9.58
C LYS A 118 -5.84 -1.91 9.97
N GLU A 119 -5.46 -1.71 11.23
CA GLU A 119 -4.91 -0.44 11.72
C GLU A 119 -3.60 -0.08 11.02
N PHE A 120 -2.68 -1.03 10.88
CA PHE A 120 -1.44 -0.85 10.12
C PHE A 120 -1.71 -0.38 8.69
N LEU A 121 -2.58 -1.08 7.94
CA LEU A 121 -2.89 -0.74 6.56
C LEU A 121 -3.59 0.62 6.43
N ASN A 122 -4.46 0.97 7.38
CA ASN A 122 -5.07 2.29 7.45
C ASN A 122 -4.04 3.39 7.71
N ARG A 123 -3.15 3.18 8.68
CA ARG A 123 -2.10 4.15 8.99
C ARG A 123 -1.14 4.34 7.83
N MET A 124 -0.73 3.26 7.16
CA MET A 124 0.06 3.33 5.92
C MET A 124 -0.61 4.22 4.87
N TYR A 125 -1.91 4.05 4.65
CA TYR A 125 -2.65 4.90 3.71
C TYR A 125 -2.66 6.38 4.14
N TYR A 126 -2.98 6.67 5.41
CA TYR A 126 -3.12 8.05 5.89
C TYR A 126 -1.80 8.81 5.98
N GLU A 127 -0.70 8.12 6.30
CA GLU A 127 0.65 8.68 6.35
C GLU A 127 1.20 8.93 4.95
N PHE A 128 0.84 8.09 3.97
CA PHE A 128 1.45 8.15 2.64
C PHE A 128 0.67 8.96 1.62
N ARG A 129 -0.65 9.10 1.79
CA ARG A 129 -1.49 9.79 0.80
C ARG A 129 -0.98 11.21 0.54
N ASN A 130 -0.72 11.52 -0.72
CA ASN A 130 -0.24 12.82 -1.17
C ASN A 130 -0.63 13.05 -2.64
N LEU A 131 -0.17 14.14 -3.26
CA LEU A 131 -0.54 14.48 -4.64
C LEU A 131 0.13 13.60 -5.71
N GLY A 132 1.19 12.86 -5.36
CA GLY A 132 1.87 11.95 -6.28
C GLY A 132 2.63 12.62 -7.42
N GLN A 133 3.00 13.90 -7.28
CA GLN A 133 3.69 14.64 -8.35
C GLN A 133 5.21 14.54 -8.24
N THR A 134 5.76 14.83 -7.06
CA THR A 134 7.20 14.76 -6.84
C THR A 134 7.65 13.30 -6.80
N SER A 135 8.94 13.03 -7.05
CA SER A 135 9.45 11.66 -6.95
C SER A 135 9.30 11.08 -5.55
N HIS A 136 9.53 11.89 -4.52
CA HIS A 136 9.28 11.50 -3.13
C HIS A 136 7.81 11.10 -2.89
N ASP A 137 6.88 11.91 -3.38
CA ASP A 137 5.43 11.67 -3.29
C ASP A 137 5.02 10.38 -4.00
N ARG A 138 5.54 10.15 -5.21
CA ARG A 138 5.34 8.90 -5.97
C ARG A 138 5.90 7.70 -5.21
N ALA A 139 7.07 7.85 -4.58
CA ALA A 139 7.70 6.77 -3.82
C ALA A 139 6.85 6.39 -2.61
N LEU A 140 6.31 7.38 -1.87
CA LEU A 140 5.37 7.15 -0.77
C LEU A 140 4.08 6.46 -1.23
N ASN A 141 3.42 7.00 -2.26
CA ASN A 141 2.18 6.41 -2.78
C ASN A 141 2.40 4.99 -3.29
N PHE A 142 3.50 4.74 -4.01
CA PHE A 142 3.83 3.39 -4.47
C PHE A 142 4.22 2.46 -3.32
N ALA A 143 4.87 2.98 -2.28
CA ALA A 143 5.18 2.20 -1.09
C ALA A 143 3.90 1.75 -0.34
N ALA A 144 2.82 2.54 -0.37
CA ALA A 144 1.52 2.09 0.14
C ALA A 144 1.00 0.92 -0.71
N THR A 145 0.98 1.08 -2.04
CA THR A 145 0.62 0.01 -2.99
C THR A 145 1.42 -1.27 -2.74
N ASN A 146 2.75 -1.16 -2.61
CA ASN A 146 3.63 -2.29 -2.35
C ASN A 146 3.40 -2.88 -0.95
N ALA A 147 3.10 -2.09 0.07
CA ALA A 147 2.78 -2.59 1.41
C ALA A 147 1.47 -3.41 1.43
N PHE A 148 0.46 -3.02 0.65
CA PHE A 148 -0.74 -3.84 0.46
C PHE A 148 -0.42 -5.18 -0.19
N GLN A 149 0.51 -5.21 -1.15
CA GLN A 149 0.98 -6.45 -1.77
C GLN A 149 1.91 -7.26 -0.86
N ALA A 150 2.71 -6.59 -0.04
CA ALA A 150 3.66 -7.17 0.89
C ALA A 150 3.06 -7.45 2.27
N ALA A 151 1.75 -7.27 2.46
CA ALA A 151 1.06 -7.46 3.72
C ALA A 151 1.37 -8.83 4.33
N GLN A 152 1.48 -9.88 3.50
CA GLN A 152 1.89 -11.22 3.92
C GLN A 152 3.27 -11.26 4.60
N ALA A 153 4.23 -10.46 4.14
CA ALA A 153 5.56 -10.39 4.73
C ALA A 153 5.58 -9.55 6.03
N LEU A 154 4.65 -8.59 6.16
CA LEU A 154 4.51 -7.73 7.34
C LEU A 154 3.73 -8.42 8.48
N THR A 155 2.98 -9.47 8.17
CA THR A 155 2.38 -10.39 9.14
C THR A 155 3.40 -10.94 10.15
N GLU A 156 4.68 -11.11 9.79
CA GLU A 156 5.71 -11.58 10.72
C GLU A 156 5.90 -10.63 11.92
N ALA A 157 5.84 -9.32 11.69
CA ALA A 157 6.00 -8.32 12.76
C ALA A 157 4.73 -8.21 13.60
N THR A 158 3.57 -8.10 12.94
CA THR A 158 2.27 -7.98 13.62
C THR A 158 1.94 -9.24 14.41
N GLY A 159 2.28 -10.42 13.89
CA GLY A 159 2.10 -11.71 14.58
C GLY A 159 2.97 -11.87 15.83
N LYS A 160 4.01 -11.05 16.00
CA LYS A 160 4.85 -10.98 17.21
C LYS A 160 4.37 -9.91 18.21
N GLY A 161 3.18 -9.34 18.00
CA GLY A 161 2.64 -8.27 18.83
C GLY A 161 3.30 -6.91 18.59
N MET A 162 4.12 -6.76 17.53
CA MET A 162 4.76 -5.49 17.23
C MET A 162 3.82 -4.54 16.49
N GLN A 163 3.93 -3.24 16.78
CA GLN A 163 3.17 -2.18 16.15
C GLN A 163 4.08 -1.27 15.34
N LEU A 164 3.52 -0.61 14.32
CA LEU A 164 4.25 0.37 13.51
C LEU A 164 4.60 1.60 14.37
N ALA A 165 5.88 1.90 14.53
CA ALA A 165 6.38 3.09 15.20
C ALA A 165 6.35 4.29 14.25
N SER A 166 7.10 4.18 13.16
CA SER A 166 7.29 5.25 12.19
C SER A 166 7.53 4.69 10.79
N ILE A 167 7.32 5.56 9.82
CA ILE A 167 7.68 5.31 8.44
C ILE A 167 8.63 6.40 7.99
N GLU A 168 9.73 6.00 7.37
CA GLU A 168 10.76 6.91 6.88
C GLU A 168 11.06 6.63 5.41
N THR A 169 11.19 7.70 4.64
CA THR A 169 11.59 7.66 3.23
C THR A 169 12.82 8.52 3.02
N GLU A 170 13.83 7.94 2.36
CA GLU A 170 15.06 8.64 2.02
C GLU A 170 15.50 8.27 0.61
N LYS A 171 16.27 9.13 -0.04
CA LYS A 171 16.83 8.82 -1.35
C LYS A 171 17.82 7.65 -1.21
N SER A 172 17.66 6.63 -2.05
CA SER A 172 18.52 5.44 -1.99
C SER A 172 19.92 5.79 -2.50
N PRO A 173 21.00 5.37 -1.78
CA PRO A 173 22.36 5.61 -2.23
C PRO A 173 22.78 4.67 -3.37
N ILE A 174 22.03 3.59 -3.62
CA ILE A 174 22.34 2.58 -4.64
C ILE A 174 21.21 2.56 -5.66
N CYS A 175 21.47 3.18 -6.80
CA CYS A 175 20.59 3.22 -7.96
C CYS A 175 21.42 3.09 -9.23
N ARG A 176 20.79 2.65 -10.34
CA ARG A 176 21.42 2.78 -11.65
C ARG A 176 21.54 4.26 -12.00
N MET A 177 22.52 4.59 -12.83
CA MET A 177 22.58 5.91 -13.46
C MET A 177 21.27 6.05 -14.26
N ASP A 178 20.49 7.10 -13.99
CA ASP A 178 19.13 7.36 -14.51
C ASP A 178 17.94 6.75 -13.74
N SER A 179 18.17 6.01 -12.65
CA SER A 179 17.09 5.62 -11.73
C SER A 179 16.80 6.72 -10.70
N ASP A 180 15.57 6.72 -10.18
CA ASP A 180 15.15 7.59 -9.09
C ASP A 180 14.61 6.73 -7.96
N CYS A 181 15.52 6.12 -7.18
CA CYS A 181 15.15 5.20 -6.12
C CYS A 181 15.14 5.81 -4.73
N TRP A 182 14.20 5.31 -3.95
CA TRP A 182 13.90 5.73 -2.59
C TRP A 182 13.87 4.48 -1.70
N ASP A 183 14.58 4.55 -0.59
CA ASP A 183 14.51 3.55 0.48
C ASP A 183 13.32 3.91 1.38
N VAL A 184 12.39 2.96 1.53
CA VAL A 184 11.25 3.06 2.43
C VAL A 184 11.51 2.15 3.62
N LYS A 185 11.49 2.72 4.84
CA LYS A 185 11.75 2.01 6.10
C LYS A 185 10.50 2.02 6.96
N LEU A 186 9.96 0.84 7.22
CA LEU A 186 8.90 0.62 8.20
C LEU A 186 9.54 0.18 9.51
N LYS A 187 9.42 1.00 10.56
CA LYS A 187 9.96 0.69 11.89
C LYS A 187 8.86 0.18 12.78
N PHE A 188 9.05 -1.00 13.37
CA PHE A 188 8.12 -1.61 14.31
C PHE A 188 8.74 -1.64 15.70
N PHE A 189 7.91 -1.46 16.72
CA PHE A 189 8.29 -1.56 18.12
C PHE A 189 7.33 -2.50 18.86
N ASP A 190 7.75 -2.98 20.02
CA ASP A 190 6.91 -3.78 20.91
C ASP A 190 6.30 -2.86 21.98
N PRO A 191 4.96 -2.64 21.97
CA PRO A 191 4.31 -1.77 22.94
C PRO A 191 4.28 -2.33 24.36
N GLU A 192 4.47 -3.64 24.54
CA GLU A 192 4.50 -4.28 25.86
C GLU A 192 5.91 -4.37 26.45
N ASN A 193 6.94 -4.18 25.61
CA ASN A 193 8.33 -4.28 26.02
C ASN A 193 9.23 -3.25 25.33
N ASP A 194 9.35 -2.09 25.98
CA ASP A 194 10.25 -1.00 25.57
C ASP A 194 11.75 -1.36 25.56
N ARG A 195 12.14 -2.53 26.06
CA ARG A 195 13.53 -3.03 25.99
C ARG A 195 13.77 -3.90 24.76
N ARG A 196 12.71 -4.37 24.10
CA ARG A 196 12.83 -5.17 22.88
C ARG A 196 13.28 -4.25 21.74
N ALA A 197 14.27 -4.71 20.98
CA ALA A 197 14.79 -3.98 19.83
C ALA A 197 13.68 -3.76 18.78
N LYS A 198 13.67 -2.56 18.18
CA LYS A 198 12.82 -2.26 17.04
C LYS A 198 13.17 -3.17 15.86
N LYS A 199 12.16 -3.53 15.07
CA LYS A 199 12.32 -4.30 13.84
C LYS A 199 12.15 -3.35 12.66
N ILE A 200 13.12 -3.32 11.76
CA ILE A 200 13.05 -2.49 10.56
C ILE A 200 12.80 -3.38 9.36
N PHE A 201 11.88 -2.96 8.51
CA PHE A 201 11.67 -3.50 7.18
C PHE A 201 12.01 -2.41 6.18
N ARG A 202 12.94 -2.70 5.27
CA ARG A 202 13.33 -1.79 4.21
C ARG A 202 13.14 -2.42 2.86
N PHE A 203 12.47 -1.70 1.98
CA PHE A 203 12.45 -1.99 0.55
C PHE A 203 12.79 -0.73 -0.22
N THR A 204 13.28 -0.91 -1.43
CA THR A 204 13.70 0.17 -2.30
C THR A 204 12.73 0.24 -3.46
N VAL A 205 12.26 1.43 -3.80
CA VAL A 205 11.33 1.67 -4.92
C VAL A 205 11.99 2.59 -5.92
N ASP A 206 11.93 2.26 -7.21
CA ASP A 206 12.34 3.15 -8.31
C ASP A 206 11.11 3.80 -8.89
N VAL A 207 11.11 5.13 -8.93
CA VAL A 207 10.00 5.95 -9.46
C VAL A 207 10.45 6.77 -10.67
N SER A 208 11.54 6.38 -11.34
CA SER A 208 12.04 7.01 -12.57
C SER A 208 11.04 6.91 -13.72
N ASP A 209 10.32 5.80 -13.82
CA ASP A 209 9.27 5.57 -14.82
C ASP A 209 7.86 5.83 -14.25
N LEU A 210 6.89 5.91 -15.15
CA LEU A 210 5.46 6.02 -14.87
C LEU A 210 4.92 4.86 -14.02
N MET A 211 5.51 3.68 -14.21
CA MET A 211 5.24 2.47 -13.44
C MET A 211 6.38 2.24 -12.46
N PRO A 212 6.22 2.62 -11.18
CA PRO A 212 7.26 2.37 -10.22
C PRO A 212 7.50 0.88 -10.00
N VAL A 213 8.71 0.52 -9.62
CA VAL A 213 9.10 -0.87 -9.38
C VAL A 213 9.83 -1.03 -8.06
N THR A 214 9.61 -2.17 -7.39
CA THR A 214 10.39 -2.54 -6.20
C THR A 214 11.73 -3.13 -6.64
N ILE A 215 12.83 -2.61 -6.12
CA ILE A 215 14.18 -3.11 -6.39
C ILE A 215 14.59 -4.12 -5.31
N GLY A 216 14.90 -5.33 -5.75
CA GLY A 216 15.44 -6.39 -4.91
C GLY A 216 14.42 -6.95 -3.91
N GLN A 217 14.94 -7.61 -2.87
CA GLN A 217 14.12 -8.20 -1.81
C GLN A 217 14.05 -7.26 -0.60
N MET A 218 12.92 -7.31 0.11
CA MET A 218 12.75 -6.63 1.39
C MET A 218 13.84 -7.09 2.36
N ARG A 219 14.55 -6.13 2.96
CA ARG A 219 15.58 -6.37 3.97
C ARG A 219 14.99 -6.14 5.34
N THR A 220 15.39 -6.96 6.30
CA THR A 220 14.95 -6.80 7.69
C THR A 220 16.11 -6.95 8.66
N TRP A 221 16.13 -6.12 9.70
CA TRP A 221 17.10 -6.21 10.79
C TRP A 221 16.51 -5.62 12.07
N SER A 222 17.15 -5.91 13.19
CA SER A 222 16.80 -5.34 14.49
C SER A 222 17.68 -4.11 14.77
N MET A 223 17.09 -3.06 15.34
CA MET A 223 17.78 -1.85 15.75
C MET A 223 17.55 -1.66 17.26
N SER A 224 18.64 -1.44 18.01
CA SER A 224 18.55 -1.10 19.43
C SER A 224 17.74 0.20 19.62
N ASN A 225 17.02 0.28 20.74
CA ASN A 225 16.25 1.48 21.07
C ASN A 225 17.12 2.70 21.33
#